data_AF-A0A920Q249-F1
#
_entry.id   AF-A0A920Q249-F1
#
_cell.length_a   1.000
_cell.length_b   1.000
_cell.length_c   1.000
_cell.angle_alpha   90.00
_cell.angle_beta   90.00
_cell.angle_gamma   90.00
#
_symmetry.space_group_name_H-M   'P 1'
#
loop_
_entity.id
_entity.type
_entity.pdbx_description
1 polymer ?
#
loop_
_entity_poly.entity_id
_entity_poly.type
_entity_poly.pdbx_seq_one_letter_code
_entity_poly.pdbx_strand_id
1 'polypeptide(L)'
;MPQLVVGSNTNDVLTRFFADGTMVIAEVVPTTSPSMDIQVSSNLERLLFEMNGRDGTMVGAQLDGFRATGDFQLDPVQHAALADGWNGARFDDRAVRACIAAEAEQSGTVLDPHTAVGVLAARACRRDPSIPMVALATAHPAKFPDAVEAATGARPGLPDRLADLHQRPERLTTLPADLAVVEDFVRAHRR
;
A
#
# COMPACT_ATOMS: atom_id res chain seq x y z
N MET A 1 -11.05 -4.58 -20.42
CA MET A 1 -10.82 -3.30 -19.70
C MET A 1 -9.32 -3.02 -19.64
N PRO A 2 -8.79 -1.77 -19.51
CA PRO A 2 -7.38 -1.59 -19.17
C PRO A 2 -7.05 -2.27 -17.84
N GLN A 3 -5.87 -2.87 -17.75
CA GLN A 3 -5.46 -3.67 -16.60
C GLN A 3 -5.06 -2.77 -15.41
N LEU A 4 -5.57 -3.08 -14.22
CA LEU A 4 -5.15 -2.55 -12.93
C LEU A 4 -4.48 -3.67 -12.13
N VAL A 5 -3.29 -3.39 -11.61
CA VAL A 5 -2.50 -4.36 -10.85
C VAL A 5 -2.28 -3.84 -9.43
N VAL A 6 -2.57 -4.67 -8.44
CA VAL A 6 -2.31 -4.40 -7.04
C VAL A 6 -1.06 -5.14 -6.60
N GLY A 7 -0.03 -4.39 -6.24
CA GLY A 7 1.16 -4.93 -5.58
C GLY A 7 0.98 -4.85 -4.07
N SER A 8 1.14 -5.98 -3.38
CA SER A 8 1.18 -6.05 -1.92
C SER A 8 2.56 -6.48 -1.45
N ASN A 9 2.94 -6.02 -0.25
CA ASN A 9 4.05 -6.64 0.48
C ASN A 9 3.54 -7.94 1.16
N THR A 10 4.23 -8.42 2.20
CA THR A 10 3.81 -9.60 2.97
C THR A 10 2.35 -9.53 3.46
N ASN A 11 1.83 -8.32 3.73
CA ASN A 11 0.44 -8.06 4.11
C ASN A 11 -0.44 -8.00 2.85
N ASP A 12 -1.03 -9.13 2.47
CA ASP A 12 -1.54 -9.38 1.13
C ASP A 12 -3.06 -9.45 1.02
N VAL A 13 -3.77 -8.81 1.96
CA VAL A 13 -5.24 -8.82 2.02
C VAL A 13 -5.89 -8.43 0.68
N LEU A 14 -5.33 -7.45 -0.03
CA LEU A 14 -5.83 -7.04 -1.34
C LEU A 14 -5.46 -8.02 -2.46
N THR A 15 -4.26 -8.61 -2.40
CA THR A 15 -3.84 -9.61 -3.39
C THR A 15 -4.76 -10.83 -3.34
N ARG A 16 -5.09 -11.30 -2.13
CA ARG A 16 -6.07 -12.38 -1.95
C ARG A 16 -7.44 -11.99 -2.49
N PHE A 17 -7.94 -10.80 -2.12
CA PHE A 17 -9.22 -10.30 -2.61
C PHE A 17 -9.35 -10.32 -4.14
N PHE A 18 -8.31 -9.88 -4.88
CA PHE A 18 -8.36 -9.89 -6.34
C PHE A 18 -8.05 -11.25 -6.99
N ALA A 19 -7.45 -12.18 -6.25
CA ALA A 19 -7.09 -13.51 -6.76
C ALA A 19 -8.19 -14.57 -6.53
N ASP A 20 -8.80 -14.58 -5.36
CA ASP A 20 -9.80 -15.59 -4.94
C ASP A 20 -11.08 -15.01 -4.32
N GLY A 21 -11.18 -13.67 -4.24
CA GLY A 21 -12.35 -13.00 -3.68
C GLY A 21 -12.41 -12.97 -2.16
N THR A 22 -11.35 -13.43 -1.46
CA THR A 22 -11.32 -13.48 0.00
C THR A 22 -10.70 -12.21 0.60
N MET A 23 -11.26 -11.74 1.70
CA MET A 23 -10.64 -10.78 2.60
C MET A 23 -10.74 -11.34 4.02
N VAL A 24 -9.62 -11.90 4.50
CA VAL A 24 -9.51 -12.41 5.87
C VAL A 24 -8.51 -11.58 6.64
N ILE A 25 -8.93 -11.11 7.81
CA ILE A 25 -8.08 -10.40 8.76
C ILE A 25 -6.93 -11.32 9.20
N ALA A 26 -5.71 -10.82 9.05
CA ALA A 26 -4.49 -11.49 9.49
C ALA A 26 -3.68 -10.56 10.40
N GLU A 27 -2.71 -11.13 11.10
CA GLU A 27 -1.71 -10.33 11.83
C GLU A 27 -0.89 -9.49 10.85
N VAL A 28 -0.63 -8.23 11.22
CA VAL A 28 0.21 -7.34 10.42
C VAL A 28 1.66 -7.71 10.65
N VAL A 29 2.36 -8.01 9.56
CA VAL A 29 3.80 -8.26 9.56
C VAL A 29 4.52 -6.96 9.20
N PRO A 30 5.38 -6.40 10.07
CA PRO A 30 6.21 -5.26 9.72
C PRO A 30 7.11 -5.56 8.51
N THR A 31 7.14 -4.67 7.53
CA THR A 31 7.98 -4.82 6.33
C THR A 31 8.85 -3.59 6.07
N THR A 32 9.69 -3.65 5.03
CA THR A 32 10.43 -2.49 4.52
C THR A 32 9.56 -1.45 3.83
N SER A 33 8.29 -1.77 3.57
CA SER A 33 7.30 -0.89 2.93
C SER A 33 6.13 -0.58 3.88
N PRO A 34 6.39 0.06 5.04
CA PRO A 34 5.47 0.10 6.17
C PRO A 34 4.16 0.82 5.89
N SER A 35 4.12 1.68 4.86
CA SER A 35 2.87 2.37 4.48
C SER A 35 1.84 1.44 3.83
N MET A 36 2.25 0.21 3.50
CA MET A 36 1.42 -0.85 2.91
C MET A 36 1.13 -1.98 3.91
N ASP A 37 1.61 -1.88 5.16
CA ASP A 37 1.39 -2.88 6.22
C ASP A 37 -0.03 -2.75 6.80
N ILE A 38 -1.03 -3.12 5.99
CA ILE A 38 -2.45 -2.98 6.30
C ILE A 38 -3.11 -4.32 6.60
N GLN A 39 -4.01 -4.30 7.57
CA GLN A 39 -4.88 -5.44 7.88
C GLN A 39 -6.17 -5.42 7.04
N VAL A 40 -6.71 -4.23 6.79
CA VAL A 40 -7.92 -3.98 6.02
C VAL A 40 -7.70 -2.76 5.14
N SER A 41 -8.18 -2.80 3.90
CA SER A 41 -8.14 -1.64 3.00
C SER A 41 -9.40 -0.79 3.17
N SER A 42 -9.26 0.38 3.79
CA SER A 42 -10.39 1.28 4.07
C SER A 42 -11.12 1.78 2.82
N ASN A 43 -10.46 1.80 1.66
CA ASN A 43 -11.07 2.21 0.40
C ASN A 43 -11.77 1.07 -0.35
N LEU A 44 -11.63 -0.19 0.08
CA LEU A 44 -12.24 -1.33 -0.61
C LEU A 44 -13.78 -1.25 -0.59
N GLU A 45 -14.35 -0.63 0.45
CA GLU A 45 -15.77 -0.31 0.53
C GLU A 45 -16.29 0.44 -0.72
N ARG A 46 -15.49 1.35 -1.29
CA ARG A 46 -15.87 2.09 -2.50
C ARG A 46 -15.95 1.19 -3.73
N LEU A 47 -15.05 0.20 -3.83
CA LEU A 47 -15.09 -0.77 -4.91
C LEU A 47 -16.29 -1.71 -4.76
N LEU A 48 -16.54 -2.20 -3.54
CA LEU A 48 -17.73 -3.02 -3.24
C LEU A 48 -19.03 -2.30 -3.62
N PHE A 49 -19.11 -0.99 -3.34
CA PHE A 49 -20.26 -0.18 -3.74
C PHE A 49 -20.49 -0.17 -5.25
N GLU A 50 -19.46 0.05 -6.05
CA GLU A 50 -19.58 0.00 -7.51
C GLU A 50 -19.92 -1.41 -8.01
N MET A 51 -19.33 -2.46 -7.42
CA MET A 51 -19.62 -3.86 -7.75
C MET A 51 -21.07 -4.25 -7.45
N ASN A 52 -21.67 -3.66 -6.41
CA ASN A 52 -23.05 -3.89 -6.00
C ASN A 52 -24.05 -3.01 -6.76
N GLY A 53 -23.65 -2.43 -7.89
CA GLY A 53 -24.53 -1.53 -8.64
C GLY A 53 -24.94 -0.29 -7.83
N ARG A 54 -24.06 0.17 -6.93
CA ARG A 54 -24.29 1.30 -6.02
C ARG A 54 -25.39 1.07 -4.98
N ASP A 55 -25.60 -0.19 -4.57
CA ASP A 55 -26.46 -0.55 -3.46
C ASP A 55 -25.71 -0.43 -2.11
N GLY A 56 -25.97 0.65 -1.39
CA GLY A 56 -25.37 0.91 -0.07
C GLY A 56 -25.90 -0.02 1.04
N THR A 57 -27.11 -0.55 0.91
CA THR A 57 -27.67 -1.50 1.88
C THR A 57 -26.93 -2.84 1.79
N MET A 58 -26.66 -3.30 0.57
CA MET A 58 -25.88 -4.50 0.33
C MET A 58 -24.43 -4.36 0.83
N VAL A 59 -23.78 -3.22 0.56
CA VAL A 59 -22.44 -2.93 1.11
C VAL A 59 -22.45 -2.93 2.63
N GLY A 60 -23.45 -2.29 3.26
CA GLY A 60 -23.59 -2.27 4.71
C GLY A 60 -23.66 -3.68 5.31
N ALA A 61 -24.53 -4.54 4.76
CA ALA A 61 -24.68 -5.92 5.22
C ALA A 61 -23.38 -6.74 5.06
N GLN A 62 -22.66 -6.56 3.94
CA GLN A 62 -21.38 -7.20 3.68
C GLN A 62 -20.31 -6.77 4.70
N LEU A 63 -20.20 -5.47 4.98
CA LEU A 63 -19.21 -4.93 5.92
C LEU A 63 -19.55 -5.27 7.37
N ASP A 64 -20.83 -5.31 7.74
CA ASP A 64 -21.25 -5.76 9.07
C ASP A 64 -20.94 -7.23 9.29
N GLY A 65 -21.15 -8.08 8.28
CA GLY A 65 -20.71 -9.48 8.28
C GLY A 65 -19.19 -9.60 8.48
N PHE A 66 -18.41 -8.87 7.67
CA PHE A 66 -16.95 -8.86 7.78
C PHE A 66 -16.47 -8.39 9.16
N ARG A 67 -17.07 -7.35 9.75
CA ARG A 67 -16.71 -6.87 11.09
C ARG A 67 -17.01 -7.91 12.18
N ALA A 68 -18.05 -8.72 12.00
CA ALA A 68 -18.43 -9.74 12.96
C ALA A 68 -17.52 -10.97 12.92
N THR A 69 -17.04 -11.37 11.73
CA THR A 69 -16.30 -12.63 11.53
C THR A 69 -14.80 -12.43 11.29
N GLY A 70 -14.39 -11.26 10.80
CA GLY A 70 -13.05 -11.02 10.26
C GLY A 70 -12.80 -11.69 8.91
N ASP A 71 -13.85 -12.21 8.27
CA ASP A 71 -13.79 -12.96 7.01
C ASP A 71 -14.90 -12.48 6.06
N PHE A 72 -14.52 -12.23 4.82
CA PHE A 72 -15.39 -11.79 3.75
C PHE A 72 -15.06 -12.56 2.46
N GLN A 73 -16.11 -13.04 1.80
CA GLN A 73 -16.02 -13.73 0.52
C GLN A 73 -16.91 -13.03 -0.50
N LEU A 74 -16.33 -12.61 -1.63
CA LEU A 74 -17.12 -12.20 -2.79
C LEU A 74 -17.94 -13.38 -3.33
N ASP A 75 -19.17 -13.09 -3.78
CA ASP A 75 -19.90 -14.09 -4.54
C ASP A 75 -19.20 -14.37 -5.90
N PRO A 76 -19.41 -15.54 -6.52
CA PRO A 76 -18.73 -15.90 -7.75
C PRO A 76 -18.97 -14.94 -8.92
N VAL A 77 -20.13 -14.29 -9.00
CA VAL A 77 -20.46 -13.32 -10.04
C VAL A 77 -19.68 -12.03 -9.82
N GLN A 78 -19.66 -11.53 -8.59
CA GLN A 78 -18.84 -10.38 -8.17
C GLN A 78 -17.34 -10.62 -8.46
N HIS A 79 -16.82 -11.78 -8.08
CA HIS A 79 -15.42 -12.11 -8.30
C HIS A 79 -15.09 -12.22 -9.80
N ALA A 80 -15.95 -12.87 -10.59
CA ALA A 80 -15.78 -12.96 -12.04
C ALA A 80 -15.77 -11.59 -12.72
N ALA A 81 -16.53 -10.61 -12.21
CA ALA A 81 -16.55 -9.25 -12.73
C ALA A 81 -15.20 -8.51 -12.55
N LEU A 82 -14.37 -8.91 -11.57
CA LEU A 82 -13.05 -8.33 -11.36
C LEU A 82 -11.97 -8.94 -12.28
N ALA A 83 -12.12 -10.22 -12.65
CA ALA A 83 -11.08 -11.02 -13.31
C ALA A 83 -10.60 -10.50 -14.68
N ASP A 84 -11.41 -9.70 -15.38
CA ASP A 84 -11.01 -9.12 -16.67
C ASP A 84 -10.00 -7.96 -16.51
N GLY A 85 -10.11 -7.17 -15.45
CA GLY A 85 -9.34 -5.93 -15.32
C GLY A 85 -8.48 -5.79 -14.07
N TRP A 86 -8.68 -6.60 -13.04
CA TRP A 86 -7.89 -6.56 -11.82
C TRP A 86 -6.98 -7.78 -11.70
N ASN A 87 -5.79 -7.57 -11.15
CA ASN A 87 -4.88 -8.64 -10.77
C ASN A 87 -4.07 -8.22 -9.54
N GLY A 88 -3.60 -9.19 -8.76
CA GLY A 88 -2.81 -8.96 -7.56
C GLY A 88 -1.52 -9.78 -7.58
N ALA A 89 -0.45 -9.22 -7.03
CA ALA A 89 0.79 -9.96 -6.75
C ALA A 89 1.36 -9.54 -5.39
N ARG A 90 2.02 -10.47 -4.73
CA ARG A 90 2.66 -10.28 -3.42
C ARG A 90 4.16 -10.48 -3.54
N PHE A 91 4.93 -9.67 -2.80
CA PHE A 91 6.38 -9.80 -2.70
C PHE A 91 6.84 -9.65 -1.25
N ASP A 92 7.87 -10.41 -0.86
CA ASP A 92 8.52 -10.28 0.44
C ASP A 92 9.66 -9.25 0.40
N ASP A 93 10.20 -8.89 1.56
CA ASP A 93 11.29 -7.92 1.67
C ASP A 93 12.56 -8.35 0.90
N ARG A 94 12.79 -9.65 0.73
CA ARG A 94 13.90 -10.17 -0.06
C ARG A 94 13.74 -9.82 -1.53
N ALA A 95 12.56 -10.07 -2.10
CA ALA A 95 12.24 -9.72 -3.49
C ALA A 95 12.27 -8.21 -3.70
N VAL A 96 11.73 -7.43 -2.75
CA VAL A 96 11.76 -5.95 -2.78
C VAL A 96 13.20 -5.44 -2.79
N ARG A 97 14.05 -5.91 -1.87
CA ARG A 97 15.48 -5.55 -1.82
C ARG A 97 16.20 -5.89 -3.12
N ALA A 98 15.96 -7.07 -3.67
CA ALA A 98 16.57 -7.50 -4.93
C ALA A 98 16.13 -6.61 -6.10
N CYS A 99 14.87 -6.20 -6.14
CA CYS A 99 14.37 -5.27 -7.15
C CYS A 99 15.06 -3.90 -7.05
N ILE A 100 15.17 -3.31 -5.85
CA ILE A 100 15.84 -2.01 -5.67
C ILE A 100 17.28 -2.08 -6.17
N ALA A 101 18.02 -3.13 -5.80
CA ALA A 101 19.40 -3.33 -6.23
C ALA A 101 19.51 -3.45 -7.75
N ALA A 102 18.65 -4.26 -8.37
CA ALA A 102 18.66 -4.50 -9.81
C ALA A 102 18.33 -3.23 -10.60
N GLU A 103 17.34 -2.43 -10.18
CA GLU A 103 17.01 -1.17 -10.86
C GLU A 103 18.14 -0.14 -10.75
N ALA A 104 18.77 -0.04 -9.58
CA ALA A 104 19.90 0.85 -9.38
C ALA A 104 21.09 0.47 -10.29
N GLU A 105 21.39 -0.82 -10.40
CA GLU A 105 22.48 -1.31 -11.26
C GLU A 105 22.17 -1.16 -12.75
N GLN A 106 20.96 -1.54 -13.19
CA GLN A 106 20.61 -1.61 -14.61
C GLN A 106 20.27 -0.25 -15.22
N SER A 107 19.67 0.64 -14.43
CA SER A 107 19.13 1.92 -14.93
C SER A 107 19.72 3.16 -14.26
N GLY A 108 20.45 3.00 -13.15
CA GLY A 108 20.86 4.12 -12.30
C GLY A 108 19.73 4.71 -11.45
N THR A 109 18.49 4.23 -11.60
CA THR A 109 17.34 4.71 -10.81
C THR A 109 17.26 3.96 -9.49
N VAL A 110 17.33 4.69 -8.39
CA VAL A 110 17.12 4.14 -7.05
C VAL A 110 15.63 4.22 -6.70
N LEU A 111 15.02 3.08 -6.38
CA LEU A 111 13.63 3.01 -5.96
C LEU A 111 13.50 3.02 -4.43
N ASP A 112 12.41 3.60 -3.94
CA ASP A 112 11.94 3.31 -2.58
C ASP A 112 11.25 1.93 -2.54
N PRO A 113 11.14 1.28 -1.36
CA PRO A 113 10.58 -0.06 -1.24
C PRO A 113 9.11 -0.18 -1.72
N HIS A 114 8.29 0.86 -1.57
CA HIS A 114 6.89 0.84 -2.03
C HIS A 114 6.82 0.86 -3.56
N THR A 115 7.64 1.70 -4.20
CA THR A 115 7.75 1.72 -5.67
C THR A 115 8.27 0.39 -6.21
N ALA A 116 9.24 -0.23 -5.53
CA ALA A 116 9.77 -1.54 -5.94
C ALA A 116 8.69 -2.64 -5.91
N VAL A 117 7.78 -2.64 -4.92
CA VAL A 117 6.60 -3.53 -4.93
C VAL A 117 5.73 -3.29 -6.17
N GLY A 118 5.47 -2.03 -6.52
CA GLY A 118 4.72 -1.66 -7.72
C GLY A 118 5.37 -2.13 -9.01
N VAL A 119 6.70 -1.99 -9.14
CA VAL A 119 7.48 -2.46 -10.30
C VAL A 119 7.46 -3.98 -10.40
N LEU A 120 7.62 -4.69 -9.29
CA LEU A 120 7.54 -6.15 -9.24
C LEU A 120 6.15 -6.65 -9.67
N ALA A 121 5.09 -6.05 -9.14
CA ALA A 121 3.71 -6.42 -9.49
C ALA A 121 3.41 -6.13 -10.96
N ALA A 122 3.83 -4.96 -11.45
CA ALA A 122 3.73 -4.59 -12.86
C ALA A 122 4.39 -5.63 -13.77
N ARG A 123 5.60 -6.10 -13.43
CA ARG A 123 6.33 -7.12 -14.20
C ARG A 123 5.68 -8.50 -14.12
N ALA A 124 5.25 -8.92 -12.94
CA ALA A 124 4.65 -10.23 -12.73
C ALA A 124 3.28 -10.38 -13.40
N CYS A 125 2.49 -9.31 -13.43
CA CYS A 125 1.10 -9.35 -13.91
C CYS A 125 0.92 -8.83 -15.34
N ARG A 126 1.94 -8.27 -15.98
CA ARG A 126 1.81 -7.69 -17.34
C ARG A 126 1.35 -8.76 -18.34
N ARG A 127 0.15 -8.57 -18.89
CA ARG A 127 -0.46 -9.49 -19.85
C ARG A 127 0.02 -9.31 -21.29
N ASP A 128 0.23 -8.06 -21.70
CA ASP A 128 0.54 -7.71 -23.09
C ASP A 128 1.81 -6.84 -23.18
N PRO A 129 2.90 -7.37 -23.78
CA PRO A 129 4.14 -6.62 -24.00
C PRO A 129 4.02 -5.43 -24.95
N SER A 130 2.97 -5.34 -25.76
CA SER A 130 2.72 -4.21 -26.66
C SER A 130 2.05 -3.02 -25.96
N ILE A 131 1.40 -3.26 -24.82
CA ILE A 131 0.73 -2.22 -24.03
C ILE A 131 1.71 -1.66 -22.98
N PRO A 132 1.90 -0.33 -22.90
CA PRO A 132 2.72 0.27 -21.86
C PRO A 132 2.18 -0.04 -20.45
N MET A 133 3.07 -0.45 -19.56
CA MET A 133 2.76 -0.65 -18.14
C MET A 133 3.31 0.52 -17.34
N VAL A 134 2.48 1.12 -16.49
CA VAL A 134 2.86 2.24 -15.63
C VAL A 134 2.87 1.76 -14.18
N ALA A 135 4.04 1.73 -13.56
CA ALA A 135 4.18 1.52 -12.11
C ALA A 135 4.21 2.87 -11.40
N LEU A 136 3.39 3.02 -10.35
CA LEU A 136 3.32 4.27 -9.59
C LEU A 136 4.48 4.35 -8.60
N ALA A 137 5.33 5.37 -8.75
CA ALA A 137 6.34 5.71 -7.76
C ALA A 137 5.72 6.53 -6.63
N THR A 138 5.50 5.91 -5.48
CA THR A 138 4.66 6.48 -4.40
C THR A 138 5.45 7.24 -3.35
N ALA A 139 6.77 7.06 -3.28
CA ALA A 139 7.64 7.81 -2.39
C ALA A 139 9.02 8.08 -3.01
N HIS A 140 9.70 9.09 -2.46
CA HIS A 140 11.10 9.35 -2.77
C HIS A 140 12.00 8.39 -1.95
N PRO A 141 13.10 7.84 -2.50
CA PRO A 141 14.00 6.90 -1.78
C PRO A 141 14.49 7.41 -0.42
N ALA A 142 14.76 8.71 -0.31
CA ALA A 142 15.17 9.36 0.93
C ALA A 142 14.16 9.27 2.09
N LYS A 143 12.89 8.89 1.82
CA LYS A 143 11.90 8.64 2.88
C LYS A 143 12.10 7.29 3.58
N PHE A 144 12.80 6.35 2.95
CA PHE A 144 13.06 5.01 3.47
C PHE A 144 14.55 4.66 3.33
N PRO A 145 15.44 5.47 3.92
CA PRO A 145 16.87 5.40 3.64
C PRO A 145 17.51 4.07 4.04
N ASP A 146 17.04 3.45 5.12
CA ASP A 146 17.62 2.19 5.64
C ASP A 146 17.34 1.01 4.69
N ALA A 147 16.13 0.92 4.13
CA ALA A 147 15.78 -0.11 3.15
C ALA A 147 16.58 0.05 1.86
N VAL A 148 16.77 1.28 1.41
CA VAL A 148 17.55 1.61 0.22
C VAL A 148 19.03 1.31 0.44
N GLU A 149 19.61 1.76 1.55
CA GLU A 149 21.02 1.51 1.90
C GLU A 149 21.30 0.01 2.03
N ALA A 150 20.40 -0.75 2.65
CA ALA A 150 20.52 -2.20 2.73
C ALA A 150 20.50 -2.89 1.36
N ALA A 151 19.81 -2.32 0.36
CA ALA A 151 19.72 -2.85 -0.99
C ALA A 151 20.90 -2.47 -1.88
N THR A 152 21.32 -1.21 -1.84
CA THR A 152 22.29 -0.63 -2.79
C THR A 152 23.69 -0.44 -2.20
N GLY A 153 23.83 -0.50 -0.87
CA GLY A 153 25.05 -0.11 -0.15
C GLY A 153 25.26 1.40 -0.06
N ALA A 154 24.34 2.21 -0.56
CA ALA A 154 24.44 3.67 -0.57
C ALA A 154 23.19 4.31 0.06
N ARG A 155 23.40 5.14 1.09
CA ARG A 155 22.31 5.89 1.73
C ARG A 155 21.80 6.99 0.81
N PRO A 156 20.49 7.05 0.49
CA PRO A 156 19.95 8.06 -0.39
C PRO A 156 20.00 9.44 0.26
N GLY A 157 20.51 10.44 -0.47
CA GLY A 157 20.51 11.84 -0.04
C GLY A 157 19.12 12.47 -0.12
N LEU A 158 18.90 13.53 0.67
CA LEU A 158 17.71 14.37 0.54
C LEU A 158 17.78 15.19 -0.77
N PRO A 159 16.63 15.50 -1.40
CA PRO A 159 16.60 16.47 -2.48
C PRO A 159 17.14 17.84 -2.03
N ASP A 160 17.79 18.59 -2.92
CA ASP A 160 18.45 19.88 -2.59
C ASP A 160 17.53 20.86 -1.82
N ARG A 161 16.25 20.95 -2.22
CA ARG A 161 15.25 21.82 -1.56
C ARG A 161 14.93 21.45 -0.11
N LEU A 162 15.39 20.28 0.33
CA LEU A 162 15.24 19.72 1.68
C LEU A 162 16.61 19.42 2.32
N ALA A 163 17.73 19.86 1.73
CA ALA A 163 19.06 19.56 2.26
C ALA A 163 19.28 20.08 3.70
N ASP A 164 18.57 21.14 4.07
CA ASP A 164 18.58 21.75 5.41
C ASP A 164 17.50 21.20 6.36
N LEU A 165 16.72 20.18 5.95
CA LEU A 165 15.54 19.72 6.68
C LEU A 165 15.86 19.33 8.12
N HIS A 166 16.98 18.64 8.35
CA HIS A 166 17.39 18.17 9.68
C HIS A 166 17.97 19.29 10.57
N GLN A 167 18.24 20.47 10.01
CA GLN A 167 18.72 21.65 10.73
C GLN A 167 17.59 22.60 11.13
N ARG A 168 16.37 22.40 10.60
CA ARG A 168 15.21 23.24 10.92
C ARG A 168 14.72 22.97 12.34
N PRO A 169 14.31 24.00 13.09
CA PRO A 169 13.76 23.80 14.44
C PRO A 169 12.45 23.03 14.38
N GLU A 170 12.33 21.99 15.19
CA GLU A 170 11.07 21.27 15.38
C GLU A 170 10.15 22.04 16.33
N ARG A 171 8.84 22.01 16.06
CA ARG A 171 7.81 22.57 16.95
C ARG A 171 6.82 21.47 17.30
N LEU A 172 6.97 20.93 18.51
CA LEU A 172 6.21 19.80 19.01
C LEU A 172 5.75 20.05 20.45
N THR A 173 4.61 19.45 20.82
CA THR A 173 4.11 19.42 22.18
C THR A 173 3.83 17.97 22.55
N THR A 174 4.56 17.45 23.52
CA THR A 174 4.39 16.09 24.02
C THR A 174 3.20 16.03 24.96
N LEU A 175 2.27 15.11 24.70
CA LEU A 175 1.09 14.86 25.53
C LEU A 175 1.11 13.42 26.04
N PRO A 176 0.57 13.14 27.24
CA PRO A 176 0.32 11.78 27.68
C PRO A 176 -0.71 11.09 26.78
N ALA A 177 -0.69 9.75 26.76
CA ALA A 177 -1.69 8.93 26.07
C ALA A 177 -3.03 8.92 26.82
N ASP A 178 -3.64 10.10 26.96
CA ASP A 178 -4.89 10.35 27.68
C ASP A 178 -5.86 11.13 26.78
N LEU A 179 -7.07 10.60 26.62
CA LEU A 179 -8.08 11.18 25.71
C LEU A 179 -8.47 12.60 26.12
N ALA A 180 -8.71 12.83 27.42
CA ALA A 180 -9.15 14.14 27.91
C ALA A 180 -8.06 15.19 27.71
N VAL A 181 -6.80 14.84 27.96
CA VAL A 181 -5.67 15.75 27.75
C VAL A 181 -5.51 16.12 26.27
N VAL A 182 -5.67 15.17 25.35
CA VAL A 182 -5.62 15.44 23.90
C VAL A 182 -6.80 16.32 23.47
N GLU A 183 -8.01 16.03 23.93
CA GLU A 183 -9.20 16.85 23.63
C GLU A 183 -9.03 18.29 24.12
N ASP A 184 -8.60 18.47 25.36
CA ASP A 184 -8.40 19.79 25.96
C ASP A 184 -7.34 20.58 25.20
N PHE A 185 -6.23 19.94 24.80
CA PHE A 185 -5.20 20.56 23.99
C PHE A 185 -5.77 21.04 22.63
N VAL A 186 -6.55 20.21 21.94
CA VAL A 186 -7.19 20.59 20.67
C VAL A 186 -8.17 21.75 20.87
N ARG A 187 -9.00 21.69 21.92
CA ARG A 187 -9.96 22.76 22.25
C ARG A 187 -9.27 24.08 22.56
N ALA A 188 -8.12 24.05 23.23
CA ALA A 188 -7.35 25.25 23.57
C ALA A 188 -6.65 25.90 22.36
N HIS A 189 -6.44 25.16 21.26
CA HIS A 189 -5.69 25.65 20.08
C HIS A 189 -6.53 25.79 18.80
N ARG A 190 -7.83 25.45 18.84
CA ARG A 190 -8.74 25.73 17.72
C ARG A 190 -8.92 27.25 17.57
N ARG A 191 -8.91 27.72 16.33
CA ARG A 191 -9.20 29.13 16.00
C ARG A 191 -10.70 29.37 15.93
#